data_AF-A0A0L0ELK2-F1
#
_entry.id   AF-A0A0L0ELK2-F1
#
_cell.length_a   1.000
_cell.length_b   1.000
_cell.length_c   1.000
_cell.angle_alpha   90.00
_cell.angle_beta   90.00
_cell.angle_gamma   90.00
#
_symmetry.space_group_name_H-M   'P 1'
#
loop_
_entity.id
_entity.type
_entity.pdbx_description
1 polymer ?
#
loop_
_entity_poly.entity_id
_entity_poly.type
_entity_poly.pdbx_seq_one_letter_code
_entity_poly.pdbx_strand_id
1 'polypeptide(L)'
;MQLKNRLSIVAVLLAVIPLLITCFVIGVLAYQEGKAAVTKEIENNLVSRRNAMQAQVERYFKTISDQVVTLAGSTMVVDASRAFSAAFASYPHAREAELSLSRFYETQFLDQYRQKNPGDSLSASSLFTRLSPTARGLQSHYIAANPNPLGSKDQLLDTGDNSTYSAVHRRYHKALREFQARFGFYDVFITNPQGDVVYSVFKELDFATSLTNGPFRESGLARAYEAARAQHVREGHFVDFSPYMPSYNAAAGFISSAILADDGTLLGTLIFQLPVDEINRMLTLNEQWYEQGLGDSGELYLVNQNKMLLNNSRFFVEDPGGFIAQLRSFGVDNDMVDNIEQQHTTIGTLRIDSPGTRAALSG
;
A
#
# COMPACT_ATOMS: atom_id res chain seq x y z
N MET A 1 5.98 72.03 -47.27
CA MET A 1 4.64 71.58 -46.81
C MET A 1 3.78 72.79 -46.49
N GLN A 2 2.55 72.86 -47.01
CA GLN A 2 1.60 73.92 -46.64
C GLN A 2 1.24 73.81 -45.15
N LEU A 3 1.03 74.95 -44.48
CA LEU A 3 0.74 75.05 -43.03
C LEU A 3 -0.42 74.13 -42.59
N LYS A 4 -1.43 73.99 -43.45
CA LYS A 4 -2.59 73.12 -43.29
C LYS A 4 -2.21 71.65 -43.06
N ASN A 5 -1.26 71.11 -43.83
CA ASN A 5 -0.86 69.70 -43.70
C ASN A 5 -0.11 69.44 -42.39
N ARG A 6 0.68 70.39 -41.89
CA ARG A 6 1.35 70.27 -40.59
C ARG A 6 0.35 70.24 -39.44
N LEU A 7 -0.65 71.12 -39.48
CA LEU A 7 -1.69 71.19 -38.45
C LEU A 7 -2.55 69.92 -38.40
N SER A 8 -2.93 69.38 -39.57
CA SER A 8 -3.68 68.12 -39.66
C SER A 8 -2.89 66.92 -39.14
N ILE A 9 -1.59 66.82 -39.44
CA ILE A 9 -0.74 65.73 -38.94
C ILE A 9 -0.62 65.78 -37.42
N VAL A 10 -0.40 66.96 -36.85
CA VAL A 10 -0.33 67.13 -35.39
C VAL A 10 -1.65 66.75 -34.73
N ALA A 11 -2.79 67.20 -35.27
CA ALA A 11 -4.10 66.85 -34.73
C ALA A 11 -4.38 65.33 -34.77
N VAL A 12 -4.01 64.65 -35.86
CA VAL A 12 -4.14 63.18 -35.98
C VAL A 12 -3.22 62.46 -34.99
N LEU A 13 -1.95 62.88 -34.88
CA LEU A 13 -1.01 62.28 -33.93
C LEU A 13 -1.48 62.46 -32.47
N LEU A 14 -2.03 63.64 -32.14
CA LEU A 14 -2.55 63.94 -30.81
C LEU A 14 -3.78 63.11 -30.45
N ALA A 15 -4.54 62.62 -31.44
CA ALA A 15 -5.69 61.74 -31.23
C ALA A 15 -5.30 60.24 -31.23
N VAL A 16 -4.44 59.84 -32.17
CA VAL A 16 -4.09 58.43 -32.39
C VAL A 16 -3.13 57.91 -31.33
N ILE A 17 -2.13 58.69 -30.90
CA ILE A 17 -1.14 58.22 -29.92
C ILE A 17 -1.80 57.90 -28.57
N PRO A 18 -2.62 58.79 -27.97
CA PRO A 18 -3.32 58.45 -26.72
C PRO A 18 -4.25 57.24 -26.88
N LEU A 19 -4.96 57.12 -28.01
CA LEU A 19 -5.82 55.97 -28.29
C LEU A 19 -5.03 54.66 -28.30
N LEU A 20 -3.88 54.63 -29.00
CA LEU A 20 -3.01 53.46 -29.03
C LEU A 20 -2.46 53.10 -27.64
N ILE A 21 -2.05 54.11 -26.86
CA ILE A 21 -1.59 53.90 -25.47
C ILE A 21 -2.73 53.33 -24.63
N THR A 22 -3.94 53.89 -24.70
CA THR A 22 -5.11 53.40 -23.95
C THR A 22 -5.47 51.97 -24.35
N CYS A 23 -5.50 51.66 -25.65
CA CYS A 23 -5.74 50.29 -26.13
C CYS A 23 -4.67 49.32 -25.63
N PHE A 24 -3.39 49.73 -25.63
CA PHE A 24 -2.29 48.91 -25.13
C PHE A 24 -2.43 48.67 -23.62
N VAL A 25 -2.69 49.71 -22.83
CA VAL A 25 -2.87 49.60 -21.38
C VAL A 25 -4.07 48.73 -21.03
N ILE A 26 -5.22 48.93 -21.69
CA ILE A 26 -6.41 48.09 -21.50
C ILE A 26 -6.10 46.64 -21.87
N GLY A 27 -5.39 46.40 -22.99
CA GLY A 27 -4.99 45.05 -23.41
C GLY A 27 -4.11 44.36 -22.38
N VAL A 28 -3.13 45.06 -21.80
CA VAL A 28 -2.26 44.52 -20.74
C VAL A 28 -3.06 44.21 -19.47
N LEU A 29 -3.92 45.13 -19.03
CA LEU A 29 -4.75 44.93 -17.83
C LEU A 29 -5.72 43.75 -18.02
N ALA A 30 -6.42 43.69 -19.15
CA ALA A 30 -7.33 42.60 -19.47
C ALA A 30 -6.60 41.25 -19.55
N TYR A 31 -5.39 41.21 -20.10
CA TYR A 31 -4.57 40.00 -20.14
C TYR A 31 -4.14 39.56 -18.72
N GLN A 32 -3.72 40.49 -17.87
CA GLN A 32 -3.31 40.19 -16.49
C GLN A 32 -4.50 39.72 -15.64
N GLU A 33 -5.63 40.41 -15.70
CA GLU A 33 -6.86 40.03 -14.99
C GLU A 33 -7.40 38.69 -15.50
N GLY A 34 -7.45 38.50 -16.81
CA GLY A 34 -7.87 37.25 -17.43
C GLY A 34 -6.98 36.08 -17.02
N LYS A 35 -5.65 36.25 -17.06
CA LYS A 35 -4.70 35.23 -16.60
C LYS A 35 -4.88 34.93 -15.11
N ALA A 36 -5.03 35.95 -14.27
CA ALA A 36 -5.22 35.77 -12.83
C ALA A 36 -6.52 35.04 -12.52
N ALA A 37 -7.63 35.39 -13.20
CA ALA A 37 -8.92 34.75 -13.03
C ALA A 37 -8.88 33.27 -13.44
N VAL A 38 -8.30 32.94 -14.62
CA VAL A 38 -8.16 31.55 -15.09
C VAL A 38 -7.26 30.74 -14.15
N THR A 39 -6.13 31.31 -13.71
CA THR A 39 -5.23 30.65 -12.77
C THR A 39 -5.94 30.35 -11.45
N LYS A 40 -6.70 31.33 -10.93
CA LYS A 40 -7.45 31.16 -9.68
C LYS A 40 -8.53 30.08 -9.79
N GLU A 41 -9.21 30.01 -10.94
CA GLU A 41 -10.20 28.97 -11.20
C GLU A 41 -9.57 27.58 -11.24
N ILE A 42 -8.41 27.43 -11.90
CA ILE A 42 -7.65 26.17 -11.91
C ILE A 42 -7.22 25.77 -10.50
N GLU A 43 -6.68 26.70 -9.71
CA GLU A 43 -6.33 26.44 -8.30
C GLU A 43 -7.53 25.95 -7.49
N ASN A 44 -8.66 26.64 -7.58
CA ASN A 44 -9.88 26.27 -6.87
C ASN A 44 -10.37 24.88 -7.28
N ASN A 45 -10.29 24.56 -8.57
CA ASN A 45 -10.63 23.24 -9.09
C ASN A 45 -9.73 22.14 -8.51
N LEU A 46 -8.41 22.35 -8.49
CA LEU A 46 -7.44 21.42 -7.91
C LEU A 46 -7.65 21.25 -6.40
N VAL A 47 -7.92 22.33 -5.66
CA VAL A 47 -8.23 22.27 -4.23
C VAL A 47 -9.51 21.49 -3.97
N SER A 48 -10.56 21.72 -4.76
CA SER A 48 -11.82 20.99 -4.65
C SER A 48 -11.61 19.49 -4.86
N ARG A 49 -10.85 19.09 -5.90
CA ARG A 49 -10.52 17.70 -6.18
C ARG A 49 -9.68 17.06 -5.08
N ARG A 50 -8.66 17.76 -4.60
CA ARG A 50 -7.84 17.31 -3.47
C ARG A 50 -8.71 17.06 -2.24
N ASN A 51 -9.61 17.98 -1.89
CA ASN A 51 -10.48 17.84 -0.73
C ASN A 51 -11.49 16.68 -0.90
N ALA A 52 -12.03 16.51 -2.11
CA ALA A 52 -12.90 15.37 -2.42
C ALA A 52 -12.15 14.03 -2.30
N MET A 53 -10.92 13.97 -2.81
CA MET A 53 -10.04 12.81 -2.70
C MET A 53 -9.65 12.53 -1.25
N GLN A 54 -9.29 13.55 -0.47
CA GLN A 54 -9.02 13.42 0.96
C GLN A 54 -10.20 12.77 1.68
N ALA A 55 -11.42 13.31 1.49
CA ALA A 55 -12.61 12.76 2.11
C ALA A 55 -12.91 11.33 1.64
N GLN A 56 -12.59 10.98 0.39
CA GLN A 56 -12.74 9.63 -0.13
C GLN A 56 -11.73 8.66 0.51
N VAL A 57 -10.47 9.07 0.65
CA VAL A 57 -9.40 8.31 1.31
C VAL A 57 -9.75 8.08 2.79
N GLU A 58 -10.18 9.11 3.51
CA GLU A 58 -10.59 9.01 4.91
C GLU A 58 -11.77 8.05 5.09
N ARG A 59 -12.80 8.15 4.23
CA ARG A 59 -13.93 7.21 4.25
C ARG A 59 -13.48 5.78 3.97
N TYR A 60 -12.57 5.59 3.02
CA TYR A 60 -12.05 4.29 2.65
C TYR A 60 -11.32 3.62 3.81
N PHE A 61 -10.38 4.32 4.44
CA PHE A 61 -9.70 3.81 5.64
C PHE A 61 -10.66 3.59 6.79
N LYS A 62 -11.66 4.46 6.98
CA LYS A 62 -12.71 4.23 7.99
C LYS A 62 -13.48 2.93 7.71
N THR A 63 -13.87 2.68 6.47
CA THR A 63 -14.56 1.43 6.08
C THR A 63 -13.70 0.21 6.36
N ILE A 64 -12.41 0.24 6.05
CA ILE A 64 -11.47 -0.83 6.38
C ILE A 64 -11.38 -1.07 7.90
N SER A 65 -11.37 0.01 8.69
CA SER A 65 -11.41 -0.06 10.16
C SER A 65 -12.69 -0.70 10.68
N ASP A 66 -13.85 -0.25 10.18
CA ASP A 66 -15.14 -0.83 10.55
C ASP A 66 -15.21 -2.32 10.15
N GLN A 67 -14.61 -2.71 9.03
CA GLN A 67 -14.54 -4.10 8.56
C GLN A 67 -13.71 -4.99 9.48
N VAL A 68 -12.50 -4.58 9.89
CA VAL A 68 -11.65 -5.41 10.78
C VAL A 68 -12.29 -5.54 12.16
N VAL A 69 -12.85 -4.45 12.71
CA VAL A 69 -13.51 -4.44 14.01
C VAL A 69 -14.75 -5.34 14.01
N THR A 70 -15.59 -5.22 12.97
CA THR A 70 -16.82 -6.02 12.85
C THR A 70 -16.50 -7.49 12.63
N LEU A 71 -15.55 -7.81 11.73
CA LEU A 71 -15.19 -9.18 11.45
C LEU A 71 -14.51 -9.85 12.65
N ALA A 72 -13.66 -9.14 13.40
CA ALA A 72 -13.02 -9.64 14.62
C ALA A 72 -14.04 -10.01 15.72
N GLY A 73 -15.18 -9.31 15.76
CA GLY A 73 -16.30 -9.62 16.67
C GLY A 73 -17.28 -10.68 16.16
N SER A 74 -17.11 -11.18 14.93
CA SER A 74 -18.04 -12.16 14.35
C SER A 74 -17.85 -13.54 14.99
N THR A 75 -18.95 -14.28 15.18
CA THR A 75 -18.90 -15.66 15.68
C THR A 75 -17.97 -16.54 14.84
N MET A 76 -17.96 -16.34 13.51
CA MET A 76 -17.07 -17.07 12.60
C MET A 76 -15.58 -16.87 12.95
N VAL A 77 -15.13 -15.63 13.15
CA VAL A 77 -13.71 -15.37 13.45
C VAL A 77 -13.35 -15.71 14.88
N VAL A 78 -14.26 -15.50 15.83
CA VAL A 78 -14.07 -15.95 17.22
C VAL A 78 -13.88 -17.47 17.28
N ASP A 79 -14.72 -18.24 16.58
CA ASP A 79 -14.61 -19.70 16.52
C ASP A 79 -13.39 -20.15 15.72
N ALA A 80 -13.08 -19.47 14.61
CA ALA A 80 -11.88 -19.74 13.82
C ALA A 80 -10.62 -19.50 14.65
N SER A 81 -10.53 -18.41 15.42
CA SER A 81 -9.38 -18.09 16.27
C SER A 81 -9.11 -19.20 17.29
N ARG A 82 -10.16 -19.69 17.97
CA ARG A 82 -10.04 -20.81 18.92
C ARG A 82 -9.61 -22.09 18.21
N ALA A 83 -10.28 -22.42 17.10
CA ALA A 83 -10.04 -23.66 16.37
C ALA A 83 -8.64 -23.71 15.75
N PHE A 84 -8.19 -22.64 15.10
CA PHE A 84 -6.85 -22.56 14.53
C PHE A 84 -5.79 -22.56 15.63
N SER A 85 -5.99 -21.84 16.74
CA SER A 85 -5.03 -21.85 17.86
C SER A 85 -4.85 -23.25 18.45
N ALA A 86 -5.96 -23.97 18.69
CA ALA A 86 -5.91 -25.34 19.20
C ALA A 86 -5.29 -26.33 18.20
N ALA A 87 -5.65 -26.22 16.93
CA ALA A 87 -5.11 -27.09 15.87
C ALA A 87 -3.63 -26.82 15.59
N PHE A 88 -3.19 -25.56 15.69
CA PHE A 88 -1.80 -25.17 15.57
C PHE A 88 -0.95 -25.76 16.70
N ALA A 89 -1.41 -25.64 17.95
CA ALA A 89 -0.71 -26.16 19.12
C ALA A 89 -0.56 -27.70 19.11
N SER A 90 -1.48 -28.40 18.43
CA SER A 90 -1.49 -29.87 18.34
C SER A 90 -0.95 -30.42 17.01
N TYR A 91 -0.42 -29.56 16.14
CA TYR A 91 0.03 -29.97 14.81
C TYR A 91 1.23 -30.94 14.89
N PRO A 92 1.17 -32.10 14.21
CA PRO A 92 2.23 -33.11 14.30
C PRO A 92 3.54 -32.60 13.69
N HIS A 93 4.65 -32.86 14.39
CA HIS A 93 5.99 -32.52 13.90
C HIS A 93 6.46 -33.57 12.88
N ALA A 94 6.30 -33.30 11.57
CA ALA A 94 6.77 -34.17 10.51
C ALA A 94 8.19 -33.78 10.04
N ARG A 95 9.20 -34.60 10.35
CA ARG A 95 10.60 -34.39 9.94
C ARG A 95 10.80 -34.45 8.42
N GLU A 96 10.01 -35.25 7.70
CA GLU A 96 10.14 -35.42 6.24
C GLU A 96 9.81 -34.14 5.45
N ALA A 97 9.01 -33.24 6.04
CA ALA A 97 8.55 -32.00 5.41
C ALA A 97 9.67 -30.94 5.30
N GLU A 98 10.70 -31.03 6.15
CA GLU A 98 11.77 -30.03 6.27
C GLU A 98 12.63 -29.88 5.00
N LEU A 99 12.87 -30.97 4.24
CA LEU A 99 13.67 -30.92 3.01
C LEU A 99 12.96 -30.19 1.87
N SER A 100 11.66 -30.43 1.67
CA SER A 100 10.87 -29.73 0.66
C SER A 100 10.76 -28.24 0.96
N LEU A 101 10.61 -27.87 2.22
CA LEU A 101 10.53 -26.48 2.63
C LEU A 101 11.87 -25.76 2.45
N SER A 102 12.97 -26.38 2.86
CA SER A 102 14.31 -25.81 2.63
C SER A 102 14.57 -25.56 1.15
N ARG A 103 14.21 -26.50 0.27
CA ARG A 103 14.31 -26.32 -1.19
C ARG A 103 13.43 -25.17 -1.69
N PHE A 104 12.19 -25.06 -1.19
CA PHE A 104 11.29 -23.96 -1.55
C PHE A 104 11.90 -22.59 -1.22
N TYR A 105 12.45 -22.45 -0.01
CA TYR A 105 13.12 -21.21 0.42
C TYR A 105 14.28 -20.84 -0.51
N GLU A 106 15.14 -21.81 -0.84
CA GLU A 106 16.34 -21.57 -1.66
C GLU A 106 16.04 -21.31 -3.14
N THR A 107 15.06 -22.01 -3.72
CA THR A 107 14.88 -22.08 -5.19
C THR A 107 13.63 -21.40 -5.71
N GLN A 108 12.63 -21.13 -4.88
CA GLN A 108 11.42 -20.44 -5.33
C GLN A 108 11.33 -19.06 -4.70
N PHE A 109 11.43 -19.00 -3.37
CA PHE A 109 11.33 -17.73 -2.66
C PHE A 109 12.54 -16.83 -2.92
N LEU A 110 13.76 -17.32 -2.68
CA LEU A 110 14.96 -16.49 -2.83
C LEU A 110 15.21 -16.06 -4.28
N ASP A 111 14.83 -16.87 -5.26
CA ASP A 111 14.95 -16.51 -6.68
C ASP A 111 14.04 -15.30 -7.00
N GLN A 112 12.78 -15.35 -6.57
CA GLN A 112 11.85 -14.22 -6.71
C GLN A 112 12.31 -13.00 -5.89
N TYR A 113 12.82 -13.23 -4.68
CA TYR A 113 13.31 -12.17 -3.81
C TYR A 113 14.48 -11.41 -4.41
N ARG A 114 15.48 -12.11 -4.94
CA ARG A 114 16.69 -11.53 -5.56
C ARG A 114 16.38 -10.81 -6.87
N GLN A 115 15.39 -11.28 -7.62
CA GLN A 115 14.92 -10.57 -8.82
C GLN A 115 14.33 -9.19 -8.46
N LYS A 116 13.57 -9.12 -7.37
CA LYS A 116 12.94 -7.88 -6.90
C LYS A 116 13.86 -6.98 -6.06
N ASN A 117 14.87 -7.57 -5.41
CA ASN A 117 15.79 -6.91 -4.50
C ASN A 117 17.24 -7.28 -4.85
N PRO A 118 17.75 -6.86 -6.03
CA PRO A 118 19.12 -7.17 -6.41
C PRO A 118 20.11 -6.55 -5.42
N GLY A 119 21.14 -7.31 -5.06
CA GLY A 119 22.18 -6.87 -4.11
C GLY A 119 21.86 -7.14 -2.63
N ASP A 120 20.64 -7.56 -2.29
CA ASP A 120 20.34 -8.03 -0.93
C ASP A 120 21.00 -9.40 -0.65
N SER A 121 21.45 -9.58 0.58
CA SER A 121 22.18 -10.77 1.04
C SER A 121 21.32 -11.72 1.89
N LEU A 122 19.99 -11.67 1.72
CA LEU A 122 19.06 -12.54 2.43
C LEU A 122 19.42 -14.03 2.24
N SER A 123 19.58 -14.71 3.37
CA SER A 123 19.89 -16.14 3.44
C SER A 123 18.64 -16.93 3.86
N ALA A 124 18.29 -17.97 3.09
CA ALA A 124 17.20 -18.86 3.45
C ALA A 124 17.45 -19.58 4.79
N SER A 125 18.71 -19.92 5.09
CA SER A 125 19.07 -20.61 6.33
C SER A 125 18.82 -19.75 7.57
N SER A 126 19.01 -18.42 7.50
CA SER A 126 18.75 -17.53 8.63
C SER A 126 17.26 -17.41 8.96
N LEU A 127 16.40 -17.55 7.95
CA LEU A 127 14.95 -17.58 8.12
C LEU A 127 14.48 -18.94 8.64
N PHE A 128 14.93 -20.01 8.00
CA PHE A 128 14.50 -21.37 8.30
C PHE A 128 14.85 -21.81 9.74
N THR A 129 16.05 -21.44 10.22
CA THR A 129 16.52 -21.79 11.58
C THR A 129 15.69 -21.15 12.70
N ARG A 130 14.99 -20.04 12.42
CA ARG A 130 14.10 -19.36 13.37
C ARG A 130 12.67 -19.89 13.36
N LEU A 131 12.36 -20.85 12.50
CA LEU A 131 11.03 -21.47 12.44
C LEU A 131 10.87 -22.51 13.55
N SER A 132 9.70 -22.53 14.20
CA SER A 132 9.33 -23.62 15.10
C SER A 132 9.08 -24.91 14.30
N PRO A 133 9.14 -26.09 14.95
CA PRO A 133 8.77 -27.35 14.28
C PRO A 133 7.36 -27.32 13.68
N THR A 134 6.40 -26.68 14.36
CA THR A 134 5.04 -26.46 13.84
C THR A 134 5.04 -25.59 12.59
N ALA A 135 5.78 -24.48 12.61
CA ALA A 135 5.91 -23.59 11.46
C ALA A 135 6.48 -24.32 10.25
N ARG A 136 7.54 -25.13 10.46
CA ARG A 136 8.13 -25.95 9.40
C ARG A 136 7.13 -26.95 8.83
N GLY A 137 6.40 -27.67 9.68
CA GLY A 137 5.38 -28.62 9.22
C GLY A 137 4.29 -27.93 8.39
N LEU A 138 3.68 -26.88 8.92
CA LEU A 138 2.59 -26.16 8.25
C LEU A 138 3.05 -25.50 6.94
N GLN A 139 4.18 -24.80 6.92
CA GLN A 139 4.66 -24.21 5.68
C GLN A 139 5.07 -25.26 4.65
N SER A 140 5.57 -26.42 5.08
CA SER A 140 5.86 -27.51 4.14
C SER A 140 4.61 -27.97 3.40
N HIS A 141 3.48 -28.13 4.10
CA HIS A 141 2.23 -28.59 3.49
C HIS A 141 1.49 -27.48 2.72
N TYR A 142 1.42 -26.27 3.29
CA TYR A 142 0.60 -25.18 2.73
C TYR A 142 1.33 -24.27 1.75
N ILE A 143 2.66 -24.28 1.72
CA ILE A 143 3.47 -23.42 0.84
C ILE A 143 4.31 -24.27 -0.11
N ALA A 144 5.20 -25.11 0.42
CA ALA A 144 6.18 -25.83 -0.38
C ALA A 144 5.55 -26.95 -1.23
N ALA A 145 4.68 -27.78 -0.63
CA ALA A 145 3.96 -28.86 -1.30
C ALA A 145 2.67 -28.39 -2.00
N ASN A 146 2.33 -27.11 -1.89
CA ASN A 146 1.14 -26.55 -2.52
C ASN A 146 1.35 -26.46 -4.04
N PRO A 147 0.51 -27.13 -4.86
CA PRO A 147 0.69 -27.22 -6.31
C PRO A 147 0.42 -25.89 -7.02
N ASN A 148 -0.23 -24.94 -6.36
CA ASN A 148 -0.50 -23.62 -6.94
C ASN A 148 0.79 -22.79 -6.99
N PRO A 149 0.94 -21.90 -7.98
CA PRO A 149 2.11 -21.04 -8.11
C PRO A 149 2.22 -20.02 -6.96
N LEU A 150 3.38 -19.36 -6.87
CA LEU A 150 3.58 -18.20 -6.00
C LEU A 150 2.50 -17.15 -6.31
N GLY A 151 1.95 -16.52 -5.27
CA GLY A 151 0.85 -15.57 -5.39
C GLY A 151 -0.53 -16.19 -5.62
N SER A 152 -0.67 -17.52 -5.54
CA SER A 152 -1.96 -18.22 -5.63
C SER A 152 -2.07 -19.39 -4.65
N LYS A 153 -1.28 -19.38 -3.58
CA LYS A 153 -1.23 -20.45 -2.58
C LYS A 153 -2.55 -20.56 -1.79
N ASP A 154 -3.30 -19.47 -1.71
CA ASP A 154 -4.68 -19.38 -1.20
C ASP A 154 -5.68 -20.28 -1.92
N GLN A 155 -5.38 -20.84 -3.09
CA GLN A 155 -6.31 -21.72 -3.79
C GLN A 155 -6.35 -23.14 -3.19
N LEU A 156 -5.39 -23.49 -2.33
CA LEU A 156 -5.33 -24.82 -1.71
C LEU A 156 -6.38 -24.95 -0.60
N LEU A 157 -7.42 -25.76 -0.84
CA LEU A 157 -8.47 -25.99 0.15
C LEU A 157 -8.07 -27.03 1.22
N ASP A 158 -7.29 -28.03 0.82
CA ASP A 158 -6.91 -29.17 1.65
C ASP A 158 -5.52 -29.70 1.26
N THR A 159 -4.69 -30.03 2.25
CA THR A 159 -3.37 -30.64 2.04
C THR A 159 -3.44 -32.16 1.97
N GLY A 160 -4.55 -32.77 2.41
CA GLY A 160 -4.70 -34.23 2.49
C GLY A 160 -3.91 -34.88 3.62
N ASP A 161 -3.29 -34.11 4.53
CA ASP A 161 -2.47 -34.61 5.63
C ASP A 161 -3.29 -35.22 6.80
N ASN A 162 -4.62 -35.18 6.70
CA ASN A 162 -5.58 -35.64 7.73
C ASN A 162 -5.37 -35.02 9.12
N SER A 163 -4.65 -33.90 9.22
CA SER A 163 -4.45 -33.19 10.48
C SER A 163 -5.73 -32.48 10.93
N THR A 164 -5.85 -32.26 12.25
CA THR A 164 -6.86 -31.38 12.81
C THR A 164 -6.81 -29.99 12.18
N TYR A 165 -5.60 -29.50 11.88
CA TYR A 165 -5.40 -28.20 11.22
C TYR A 165 -6.04 -28.17 9.84
N SER A 166 -5.85 -29.20 9.01
CA SER A 166 -6.48 -29.28 7.68
C SER A 166 -8.00 -29.35 7.75
N ALA A 167 -8.57 -30.02 8.75
CA ALA A 167 -10.02 -30.00 8.97
C ALA A 167 -10.54 -28.60 9.32
N VAL A 168 -9.83 -27.86 10.19
CA VAL A 168 -10.15 -26.48 10.54
C VAL A 168 -9.96 -25.54 9.34
N HIS A 169 -8.89 -25.71 8.58
CA HIS A 169 -8.62 -24.96 7.36
C HIS A 169 -9.76 -25.12 6.35
N ARG A 170 -10.15 -26.36 6.01
CA ARG A 170 -11.28 -26.62 5.11
C ARG A 170 -12.58 -25.94 5.56
N ARG A 171 -12.81 -25.88 6.87
CA ARG A 171 -14.03 -25.28 7.44
C ARG A 171 -14.10 -23.76 7.24
N TYR A 172 -13.00 -23.04 7.46
CA TYR A 172 -13.02 -21.57 7.50
C TYR A 172 -12.38 -20.89 6.30
N HIS A 173 -11.44 -21.55 5.62
CA HIS A 173 -10.61 -20.91 4.60
C HIS A 173 -11.42 -20.35 3.43
N LYS A 174 -12.42 -21.10 2.95
CA LYS A 174 -13.27 -20.63 1.83
C LYS A 174 -13.92 -19.27 2.12
N ALA A 175 -14.53 -19.11 3.28
CA ALA A 175 -15.20 -17.87 3.66
C ALA A 175 -14.23 -16.71 3.88
N LEU A 176 -13.09 -16.97 4.54
CA LEU A 176 -12.06 -15.95 4.77
C LEU A 176 -11.39 -15.50 3.46
N ARG A 177 -11.15 -16.44 2.54
CA ARG A 177 -10.66 -16.16 1.19
C ARG A 177 -11.68 -15.36 0.37
N GLU A 178 -12.96 -15.73 0.42
CA GLU A 178 -14.03 -14.96 -0.24
C GLU A 178 -14.12 -13.53 0.31
N PHE A 179 -13.99 -13.35 1.63
CA PHE A 179 -13.92 -12.03 2.26
C PHE A 179 -12.70 -11.24 1.75
N GLN A 180 -11.50 -11.83 1.80
CA GLN A 180 -10.26 -11.21 1.32
C GLN A 180 -10.40 -10.75 -0.14
N ALA A 181 -10.85 -11.63 -1.04
CA ALA A 181 -11.01 -11.31 -2.46
C ALA A 181 -12.11 -10.26 -2.72
N ARG A 182 -13.23 -10.31 -1.99
CA ARG A 182 -14.37 -9.40 -2.18
C ARG A 182 -14.04 -7.95 -1.81
N PHE A 183 -13.21 -7.77 -0.79
CA PHE A 183 -12.81 -6.45 -0.29
C PHE A 183 -11.40 -6.04 -0.75
N GLY A 184 -10.73 -6.90 -1.51
CA GLY A 184 -9.46 -6.60 -2.16
C GLY A 184 -8.24 -6.64 -1.24
N PHE A 185 -8.37 -7.03 0.03
CA PHE A 185 -7.25 -7.12 0.97
C PHE A 185 -6.12 -7.99 0.42
N TYR A 186 -4.87 -7.63 0.68
CA TYR A 186 -3.76 -8.47 0.20
C TYR A 186 -3.73 -9.81 0.95
N ASP A 187 -3.84 -9.76 2.28
CA ASP A 187 -3.95 -10.95 3.13
C ASP A 187 -4.79 -10.65 4.39
N VAL A 188 -5.31 -11.72 5.00
CA VAL A 188 -6.06 -11.74 6.25
C VAL A 188 -5.41 -12.76 7.19
N PHE A 189 -4.90 -12.26 8.31
CA PHE A 189 -4.21 -13.04 9.33
C PHE A 189 -5.07 -13.21 10.57
N ILE A 190 -4.95 -14.38 11.21
CA ILE A 190 -5.39 -14.60 12.58
C ILE A 190 -4.17 -15.02 13.38
N THR A 191 -3.92 -14.35 14.50
CA THR A 191 -2.88 -14.74 15.45
C THR A 191 -3.48 -15.34 16.70
N ASN A 192 -2.73 -16.18 17.40
CA ASN A 192 -3.06 -16.55 18.79
C ASN A 192 -2.58 -15.46 19.77
N PRO A 193 -2.93 -15.53 21.07
CA PRO A 193 -2.48 -14.57 22.08
C PRO A 193 -0.96 -14.58 22.36
N GLN A 194 -0.25 -15.64 21.94
CA GLN A 194 1.20 -15.76 22.07
C GLN A 194 1.95 -15.07 20.93
N GLY A 195 1.24 -14.71 19.86
CA GLY A 195 1.77 -14.01 18.70
C GLY A 195 2.18 -14.92 17.56
N ASP A 196 1.74 -16.18 17.52
CA ASP A 196 1.91 -17.03 16.34
C ASP A 196 0.83 -16.68 15.30
N VAL A 197 1.23 -16.55 14.04
CA VAL A 197 0.32 -16.42 12.89
C VAL A 197 -0.31 -17.78 12.61
N VAL A 198 -1.36 -18.13 13.35
CA VAL A 198 -2.01 -19.44 13.25
C VAL A 198 -2.78 -19.63 11.95
N TYR A 199 -3.09 -18.54 11.24
CA TYR A 199 -3.72 -18.56 9.93
C TYR A 199 -3.36 -17.32 9.12
N SER A 200 -3.16 -17.50 7.81
CA SER A 200 -3.19 -16.44 6.80
C SER A 200 -3.98 -16.92 5.58
N VAL A 201 -4.54 -16.05 4.75
CA VAL A 201 -5.21 -16.45 3.49
C VAL A 201 -4.18 -16.72 2.41
N PHE A 202 -3.28 -15.77 2.16
CA PHE A 202 -2.39 -15.74 0.98
C PHE A 202 -1.23 -16.75 1.06
N LYS A 203 -0.86 -17.16 2.28
CA LYS A 203 0.18 -18.16 2.59
C LYS A 203 1.57 -17.78 2.06
N GLU A 204 2.12 -16.69 2.59
CA GLU A 204 3.54 -16.33 2.43
C GLU A 204 4.38 -16.79 3.63
N LEU A 205 5.65 -16.38 3.67
CA LEU A 205 6.60 -16.88 4.67
C LEU A 205 6.30 -16.47 6.10
N ASP A 206 5.47 -15.45 6.33
CA ASP A 206 4.96 -15.07 7.66
C ASP A 206 4.01 -16.12 8.26
N PHE A 207 3.37 -16.95 7.42
CA PHE A 207 2.40 -17.95 7.86
C PHE A 207 3.05 -18.92 8.85
N ALA A 208 2.33 -19.22 9.94
CA ALA A 208 2.78 -20.11 11.00
C ALA A 208 4.02 -19.63 11.79
N THR A 209 4.50 -18.41 11.57
CA THR A 209 5.64 -17.86 12.31
C THR A 209 5.23 -17.11 13.57
N SER A 210 6.17 -16.95 14.49
CA SER A 210 5.99 -16.14 15.70
C SER A 210 6.35 -14.68 15.44
N LEU A 211 5.43 -13.76 15.74
CA LEU A 211 5.62 -12.32 15.67
C LEU A 211 6.39 -11.76 16.88
N THR A 212 6.62 -12.58 17.91
CA THR A 212 7.38 -12.19 19.10
C THR A 212 8.80 -12.73 19.07
N ASN A 213 8.99 -13.98 18.62
CA ASN A 213 10.28 -14.67 18.67
C ASN A 213 10.80 -15.13 17.30
N GLY A 214 10.02 -14.99 16.24
CA GLY A 214 10.35 -15.49 14.91
C GLY A 214 11.15 -14.53 14.03
N PRO A 215 11.31 -14.89 12.74
CA PRO A 215 12.08 -14.10 11.78
C PRO A 215 11.47 -12.72 11.50
N PHE A 216 10.15 -12.54 11.66
CA PHE A 216 9.42 -11.32 11.28
C PHE A 216 8.99 -10.44 12.45
N ARG A 217 9.60 -10.60 13.63
CA ARG A 217 9.22 -9.87 14.86
C ARG A 217 9.38 -8.34 14.78
N GLU A 218 10.15 -7.84 13.82
CA GLU A 218 10.39 -6.39 13.60
C GLU A 218 9.53 -5.83 12.45
N SER A 219 8.65 -6.64 11.87
CA SER A 219 7.84 -6.25 10.70
C SER A 219 6.64 -5.37 11.06
N GLY A 220 6.00 -4.79 10.02
CA GLY A 220 4.70 -4.13 10.17
C GLY A 220 3.61 -5.06 10.73
N LEU A 221 3.60 -6.34 10.35
CA LEU A 221 2.66 -7.33 10.88
C LEU A 221 2.83 -7.54 12.40
N ALA A 222 4.07 -7.62 12.89
CA ALA A 222 4.35 -7.74 14.31
C ALA A 222 3.90 -6.49 15.09
N ARG A 223 4.13 -5.30 14.55
CA ARG A 223 3.62 -4.05 15.13
C ARG A 223 2.09 -4.01 15.18
N ALA A 224 1.42 -4.52 14.15
CA ALA A 224 -0.04 -4.58 14.09
C ALA A 224 -0.59 -5.55 15.14
N TYR A 225 0.05 -6.71 15.33
CA TYR A 225 -0.27 -7.64 16.40
C TYR A 225 -0.13 -6.98 17.79
N GLU A 226 1.00 -6.32 18.06
CA GLU A 226 1.23 -5.65 19.34
C GLU A 226 0.20 -4.54 19.62
N ALA A 227 -0.14 -3.73 18.61
CA ALA A 227 -1.12 -2.66 18.73
C ALA A 227 -2.52 -3.16 19.13
N ALA A 228 -2.98 -4.26 18.51
CA ALA A 228 -4.26 -4.87 18.83
C ALA A 228 -4.25 -5.64 20.16
N ARG A 229 -3.17 -6.37 20.47
CA ARG A 229 -3.04 -7.13 21.72
C ARG A 229 -3.08 -6.23 22.96
N ALA A 230 -2.55 -5.02 22.86
CA ALA A 230 -2.53 -4.07 23.97
C ALA A 230 -3.92 -3.55 24.37
N GLN A 231 -4.96 -3.81 23.56
CA GLN A 231 -6.31 -3.31 23.80
C GLN A 231 -7.19 -4.28 24.57
N HIS A 232 -8.13 -3.70 25.31
CA HIS A 232 -9.19 -4.43 26.01
C HIS A 232 -10.55 -4.31 25.30
N VAL A 233 -10.56 -3.66 24.13
CA VAL A 233 -11.75 -3.42 23.29
C VAL A 233 -11.43 -3.70 21.83
N ARG A 234 -12.46 -3.93 21.02
CA ARG A 234 -12.32 -4.03 19.57
C ARG A 234 -12.24 -2.64 18.96
N GLU A 235 -11.04 -2.25 18.57
CA GLU A 235 -10.75 -1.03 17.83
C GLU A 235 -9.82 -1.36 16.65
N GLY A 236 -9.86 -0.56 15.59
CA GLY A 236 -9.00 -0.71 14.42
C GLY A 236 -7.72 0.11 14.57
N HIS A 237 -6.56 -0.54 14.47
CA HIS A 237 -5.25 0.11 14.59
C HIS A 237 -4.47 0.02 13.29
N PHE A 238 -4.14 1.17 12.72
CA PHE A 238 -3.32 1.24 11.51
C PHE A 238 -1.83 1.18 11.83
N VAL A 239 -1.11 0.40 11.04
CA VAL A 239 0.35 0.41 10.94
C VAL A 239 0.71 0.85 9.54
N ASP A 240 1.48 1.92 9.47
CA ASP A 240 1.91 2.57 8.23
C ASP A 240 2.71 1.64 7.31
N PHE A 241 2.72 1.98 6.03
CA PHE A 241 3.44 1.26 4.99
C PHE A 241 4.95 1.25 5.25
N SER A 242 5.53 0.07 5.16
CA SER A 242 6.98 -0.14 5.23
C SER A 242 7.37 -1.36 4.40
N PRO A 243 8.65 -1.50 4.00
CA PRO A 243 9.10 -2.70 3.32
C PRO A 243 8.75 -3.96 4.13
N TYR A 244 8.12 -4.93 3.47
CA TYR A 244 7.66 -6.15 4.12
C TYR A 244 8.27 -7.38 3.44
N MET A 245 9.24 -7.99 4.13
CA MET A 245 10.07 -9.05 3.56
C MET A 245 9.28 -10.28 3.05
N PRO A 246 8.26 -10.79 3.76
CA PRO A 246 7.45 -11.90 3.24
C PRO A 246 6.87 -11.65 1.85
N SER A 247 6.49 -10.40 1.55
CA SER A 247 6.02 -9.95 0.24
C SER A 247 7.15 -9.33 -0.60
N TYR A 248 8.36 -9.88 -0.52
CA TYR A 248 9.54 -9.48 -1.30
C TYR A 248 9.97 -8.01 -1.13
N ASN A 249 9.85 -7.50 0.11
CA ASN A 249 10.10 -6.10 0.49
C ASN A 249 9.17 -5.07 -0.16
N ALA A 250 8.09 -5.49 -0.84
CA ALA A 250 7.05 -4.56 -1.28
C ALA A 250 6.50 -3.79 -0.07
N ALA A 251 6.07 -2.55 -0.30
CA ALA A 251 5.49 -1.73 0.76
C ALA A 251 4.17 -2.34 1.24
N ALA A 252 4.09 -2.67 2.53
CA ALA A 252 2.87 -3.19 3.14
C ALA A 252 2.50 -2.37 4.38
N GLY A 253 1.23 -1.98 4.44
CA GLY A 253 0.59 -1.40 5.61
C GLY A 253 -0.43 -2.39 6.16
N PHE A 254 -0.76 -2.27 7.44
CA PHE A 254 -1.63 -3.21 8.13
C PHE A 254 -2.70 -2.49 8.92
N ILE A 255 -3.81 -3.17 9.16
CA ILE A 255 -4.78 -2.78 10.17
C ILE A 255 -5.11 -3.99 11.04
N SER A 256 -5.24 -3.80 12.35
CA SER A 256 -5.54 -4.88 13.27
C SER A 256 -6.65 -4.55 14.26
N SER A 257 -7.30 -5.60 14.78
CA SER A 257 -8.21 -5.52 15.91
C SER A 257 -8.10 -6.76 16.80
N ALA A 258 -8.40 -6.61 18.09
CA ALA A 258 -8.42 -7.72 19.03
C ALA A 258 -9.59 -8.68 18.76
N ILE A 259 -9.35 -9.98 18.83
CA ILE A 259 -10.42 -11.00 18.85
C ILE A 259 -10.66 -11.32 20.32
N LEU A 260 -11.85 -10.97 20.83
CA LEU A 260 -12.21 -11.12 22.23
C LEU A 260 -13.35 -12.13 22.39
N ALA A 261 -13.30 -12.93 23.45
CA ALA A 261 -14.43 -13.73 23.92
C ALA A 261 -15.52 -12.84 24.55
N ASP A 262 -16.68 -13.42 24.84
CA ASP A 262 -17.81 -12.71 25.45
C ASP A 262 -17.48 -12.15 26.85
N ASP A 263 -16.55 -12.79 27.56
CA ASP A 263 -16.05 -12.34 28.88
C ASP A 263 -14.89 -11.32 28.78
N GLY A 264 -14.53 -10.91 27.56
CA GLY A 264 -13.43 -9.97 27.31
C GLY A 264 -12.04 -10.63 27.21
N THR A 265 -11.93 -11.94 27.35
CA THR A 265 -10.64 -12.65 27.21
C THR A 265 -10.09 -12.51 25.79
N LEU A 266 -8.82 -12.16 25.66
CA LEU A 266 -8.13 -12.13 24.37
C LEU A 266 -7.95 -13.53 23.80
N LEU A 267 -8.54 -13.78 22.63
CA LEU A 267 -8.42 -15.04 21.88
C LEU A 267 -7.37 -14.98 20.77
N GLY A 268 -6.92 -13.78 20.42
CA GLY A 268 -6.03 -13.55 19.29
C GLY A 268 -6.17 -12.15 18.72
N THR A 269 -5.55 -11.89 17.57
CA THR A 269 -5.78 -10.67 16.79
C THR A 269 -6.18 -11.02 15.37
N LEU A 270 -7.04 -10.19 14.79
CA LEU A 270 -7.37 -10.21 13.37
C LEU A 270 -6.58 -9.08 12.72
N ILE A 271 -5.84 -9.37 11.66
CA ILE A 271 -5.00 -8.39 10.98
C ILE A 271 -5.27 -8.48 9.48
N PHE A 272 -5.47 -7.34 8.81
CA PHE A 272 -5.50 -7.27 7.36
C PHE A 272 -4.26 -6.55 6.85
N GLN A 273 -3.64 -7.09 5.80
CA GLN A 273 -2.70 -6.34 4.99
C GLN A 273 -3.47 -5.50 3.98
N LEU A 274 -3.16 -4.21 3.96
CA LEU A 274 -3.92 -3.22 3.22
C LEU A 274 -3.79 -3.44 1.69
N PRO A 275 -4.87 -3.16 0.94
CA PRO A 275 -4.90 -3.30 -0.52
C PRO A 275 -4.20 -2.13 -1.21
N VAL A 276 -2.87 -2.22 -1.37
CA VAL A 276 -2.05 -1.19 -2.03
C VAL A 276 -2.59 -0.84 -3.41
N ASP A 277 -2.98 -1.84 -4.19
CA ASP A 277 -3.46 -1.64 -5.56
C ASP A 277 -4.76 -0.82 -5.61
N GLU A 278 -5.67 -1.01 -4.65
CA GLU A 278 -6.91 -0.25 -4.60
C GLU A 278 -6.66 1.21 -4.18
N ILE A 279 -5.75 1.44 -3.23
CA ILE A 279 -5.31 2.79 -2.83
C ILE A 279 -4.66 3.48 -4.04
N ASN A 280 -3.76 2.78 -4.73
CA ASN A 280 -3.10 3.28 -5.93
C ASN A 280 -4.12 3.62 -7.02
N ARG A 281 -5.02 2.69 -7.34
CA ARG A 281 -6.06 2.87 -8.36
C ARG A 281 -6.97 4.06 -8.07
N MET A 282 -7.34 4.26 -6.81
CA MET A 282 -8.14 5.41 -6.39
C MET A 282 -7.38 6.74 -6.58
N LEU A 283 -6.12 6.82 -6.15
CA LEU A 283 -5.33 8.06 -6.19
C LEU A 283 -4.82 8.41 -7.60
N THR A 284 -4.54 7.40 -8.42
CA THR A 284 -4.21 7.55 -9.84
C THR A 284 -5.43 7.80 -10.72
N LEU A 285 -6.65 7.77 -10.14
CA LEU A 285 -7.91 7.90 -10.85
C LEU A 285 -8.07 6.85 -11.96
N ASN A 286 -7.66 5.61 -11.69
CA ASN A 286 -7.51 4.53 -12.68
C ASN A 286 -6.63 4.92 -13.87
N GLU A 287 -5.58 5.72 -13.63
CA GLU A 287 -4.64 6.22 -14.64
C GLU A 287 -5.27 7.17 -15.68
N GLN A 288 -6.47 7.71 -15.40
CA GLN A 288 -7.22 8.60 -16.31
C GLN A 288 -7.05 10.07 -15.94
N TRP A 289 -5.84 10.53 -15.60
CA TRP A 289 -5.62 11.89 -15.10
C TRP A 289 -6.14 12.98 -16.06
N TYR A 290 -5.91 12.81 -17.37
CA TYR A 290 -6.32 13.79 -18.37
C TYR A 290 -7.85 13.88 -18.48
N GLU A 291 -8.53 12.74 -18.65
CA GLU A 291 -9.99 12.64 -18.76
C GLU A 291 -10.69 13.10 -17.49
N GLN A 292 -10.04 12.89 -16.35
CA GLN A 292 -10.52 13.36 -15.05
C GLN A 292 -10.21 14.83 -14.81
N GLY A 293 -9.60 15.55 -15.76
CA GLY A 293 -9.43 17.00 -15.73
C GLY A 293 -8.22 17.50 -14.94
N LEU A 294 -7.17 16.67 -14.84
CA LEU A 294 -5.86 17.09 -14.31
C LEU A 294 -4.90 17.58 -15.40
N GLY A 295 -5.36 17.67 -16.65
CA GLY A 295 -4.58 18.16 -17.78
C GLY A 295 -3.36 17.30 -18.08
N ASP A 296 -2.31 17.90 -18.63
CA ASP A 296 -1.14 17.18 -19.13
C ASP A 296 -0.15 16.76 -18.02
N SER A 297 -0.23 17.38 -16.83
CA SER A 297 0.79 17.18 -15.78
C SER A 297 0.26 17.11 -14.36
N GLY A 298 -1.05 17.29 -14.14
CA GLY A 298 -1.61 17.20 -12.80
C GLY A 298 -1.64 15.75 -12.32
N GLU A 299 -1.31 15.54 -11.05
CA GLU A 299 -1.44 14.26 -10.34
C GLU A 299 -2.01 14.49 -8.93
N LEU A 300 -2.60 13.44 -8.37
CA LEU A 300 -2.94 13.37 -6.95
C LEU A 300 -2.03 12.34 -6.31
N TYR A 301 -1.52 12.65 -5.13
CA TYR A 301 -0.73 11.70 -4.40
C TYR A 301 -0.98 11.78 -2.89
N LEU A 302 -0.77 10.65 -2.24
CA LEU A 302 -0.78 10.51 -0.79
C LEU A 302 0.65 10.26 -0.31
N VAL A 303 1.06 10.92 0.76
CA VAL A 303 2.32 10.64 1.45
C VAL A 303 2.07 10.19 2.88
N ASN A 304 2.97 9.36 3.39
CA ASN A 304 3.00 9.04 4.81
C ASN A 304 3.81 10.07 5.62
N GLN A 305 3.93 9.84 6.93
CA GLN A 305 4.65 10.75 7.85
C GLN A 305 6.14 10.91 7.50
N ASN A 306 6.72 9.94 6.79
CA ASN A 306 8.11 9.96 6.32
C ASN A 306 8.26 10.61 4.92
N LYS A 307 7.17 11.21 4.40
CA LYS A 307 7.09 11.82 3.05
C LYS A 307 7.25 10.82 1.90
N MET A 308 7.03 9.53 2.16
CA MET A 308 7.06 8.48 1.14
C MET A 308 5.71 8.45 0.41
N LEU A 309 5.74 8.29 -0.91
CA LEU A 309 4.53 8.10 -1.71
C LEU A 309 3.79 6.82 -1.34
N LEU A 310 2.45 6.88 -1.30
CA LEU A 310 1.56 5.73 -1.10
C LEU A 310 0.76 5.35 -2.37
N ASN A 311 1.04 6.00 -3.49
CA ASN A 311 0.57 5.64 -4.83
C ASN A 311 1.66 5.90 -5.86
N ASN A 312 1.51 5.33 -7.04
CA ASN A 312 2.40 5.56 -8.16
C ASN A 312 2.26 7.01 -8.65
N SER A 313 3.40 7.66 -8.91
CA SER A 313 3.43 8.95 -9.59
C SER A 313 2.97 8.79 -11.03
N ARG A 314 2.20 9.76 -11.52
CA ARG A 314 1.74 9.81 -12.91
C ARG A 314 2.89 9.70 -13.89
N PHE A 315 3.97 10.45 -13.64
CA PHE A 315 5.11 10.53 -14.53
C PHE A 315 5.85 9.19 -14.65
N PHE A 316 5.88 8.40 -13.59
CA PHE A 316 6.42 7.04 -13.64
C PHE A 316 5.52 6.10 -14.45
N VAL A 317 4.19 6.23 -14.31
CA VAL A 317 3.24 5.38 -15.03
C VAL A 317 3.21 5.69 -16.52
N GLU A 318 3.20 6.97 -16.91
CA GLU A 318 3.12 7.40 -18.31
C GLU A 318 4.45 7.24 -19.08
N ASP A 319 5.58 7.49 -18.43
CA ASP A 319 6.92 7.35 -19.03
C ASP A 319 7.96 6.86 -17.99
N PRO A 320 8.01 5.54 -17.70
CA PRO A 320 8.96 5.00 -16.73
C PRO A 320 10.42 5.34 -17.06
N GLY A 321 10.80 5.26 -18.34
CA GLY A 321 12.18 5.49 -18.77
C GLY A 321 12.62 6.94 -18.63
N GLY A 322 11.77 7.88 -19.08
CA GLY A 322 12.02 9.31 -18.92
C GLY A 322 12.00 9.75 -17.46
N PHE A 323 11.08 9.19 -16.66
CA PHE A 323 11.03 9.46 -15.22
C PHE A 323 12.30 9.02 -14.49
N ILE A 324 12.78 7.79 -14.73
CA ILE A 324 14.02 7.28 -14.15
C ILE A 324 15.22 8.15 -14.57
N ALA A 325 15.32 8.50 -15.85
CA ALA A 325 16.38 9.39 -16.34
C ALA A 325 16.34 10.76 -15.64
N GLN A 326 15.14 11.30 -15.42
CA GLN A 326 14.93 12.57 -14.73
C GLN A 326 15.36 12.49 -13.26
N LEU A 327 14.98 11.45 -12.52
CA LEU A 327 15.39 11.26 -11.13
C LEU A 327 16.93 11.21 -11.01
N ARG A 328 17.60 10.46 -11.89
CA ARG A 328 19.07 10.41 -11.92
C ARG A 328 19.68 11.79 -12.23
N SER A 329 19.09 12.54 -13.15
CA SER A 329 19.56 13.90 -13.49
C SER A 329 19.44 14.90 -12.34
N PHE A 330 18.45 14.73 -11.46
CA PHE A 330 18.25 15.57 -10.28
C PHE A 330 19.07 15.12 -9.06
N GLY A 331 19.91 14.08 -9.21
CA GLY A 331 20.76 13.59 -8.13
C GLY A 331 19.97 12.91 -7.01
N VAL A 332 18.81 12.33 -7.33
CA VAL A 332 18.12 11.42 -6.41
C VAL A 332 19.02 10.22 -6.16
N ASP A 333 18.99 9.72 -4.92
CA ASP A 333 19.79 8.58 -4.48
C ASP A 333 19.67 7.37 -5.44
N ASN A 334 20.80 6.81 -5.87
CA ASN A 334 20.81 5.74 -6.87
C ASN A 334 20.13 4.47 -6.36
N ASP A 335 20.30 4.13 -5.08
CA ASP A 335 19.66 2.93 -4.51
C ASP A 335 18.13 3.09 -4.53
N MET A 336 17.63 4.30 -4.26
CA MET A 336 16.21 4.62 -4.42
C MET A 336 15.72 4.47 -5.86
N VAL A 337 16.45 5.04 -6.83
CA VAL A 337 16.07 4.97 -8.26
C VAL A 337 16.10 3.52 -8.76
N ASP A 338 17.15 2.78 -8.42
CA ASP A 338 17.29 1.37 -8.78
C ASP A 338 16.17 0.54 -8.16
N ASN A 339 15.75 0.83 -6.92
CA ASN A 339 14.62 0.16 -6.28
C ASN A 339 13.28 0.44 -7.02
N ILE A 340 13.03 1.69 -7.43
CA ILE A 340 11.84 2.04 -8.24
C ILE A 340 11.83 1.25 -9.55
N GLU A 341 12.98 1.17 -10.23
CA GLU A 341 13.14 0.47 -11.49
C GLU A 341 12.90 -1.04 -11.35
N GLN A 342 13.45 -1.67 -10.30
CA GLN A 342 13.36 -3.12 -10.08
C GLN A 342 12.01 -3.58 -9.52
N GLN A 343 11.45 -2.82 -8.58
CA GLN A 343 10.14 -3.12 -8.01
C GLN A 343 8.98 -2.64 -8.90
N HIS A 344 9.29 -1.85 -9.94
CA HIS A 344 8.33 -1.23 -10.85
C HIS A 344 7.25 -0.42 -10.12
N THR A 345 7.65 0.36 -9.11
CA THR A 345 6.71 1.14 -8.30
C THR A 345 7.40 2.32 -7.60
N THR A 346 6.69 3.44 -7.46
CA THR A 346 7.11 4.55 -6.58
C THR A 346 6.52 4.45 -5.18
N ILE A 347 5.64 3.47 -4.92
CA ILE A 347 4.95 3.28 -3.64
C ILE A 347 5.94 2.81 -2.59
N GLY A 348 6.07 3.57 -1.51
CA GLY A 348 6.98 3.27 -0.40
C GLY A 348 8.46 3.38 -0.75
N THR A 349 8.82 3.85 -1.95
CA THR A 349 10.20 4.00 -2.43
C THR A 349 10.56 5.46 -2.71
N LEU A 350 9.68 6.23 -3.37
CA LEU A 350 9.96 7.64 -3.69
C LEU A 350 9.57 8.56 -2.53
N ARG A 351 10.53 9.37 -2.08
CA ARG A 351 10.31 10.44 -1.09
C ARG A 351 10.07 11.79 -1.78
N ILE A 352 9.00 12.50 -1.38
CA ILE A 352 8.67 13.83 -1.90
C ILE A 352 8.66 14.88 -0.79
N ASP A 353 9.68 15.74 -0.77
CA ASP A 353 9.78 16.88 0.15
C ASP A 353 9.49 18.22 -0.56
N SER A 354 8.20 18.51 -0.76
CA SER A 354 7.72 19.72 -1.43
C SER A 354 7.09 20.68 -0.41
N PRO A 355 6.88 21.97 -0.76
CA PRO A 355 6.06 22.87 0.05
C PRO A 355 4.66 22.30 0.33
N GLY A 356 4.08 21.58 -0.64
CA GLY A 356 2.78 20.92 -0.51
C GLY A 356 2.78 19.78 0.50
N THR A 357 3.79 18.90 0.48
CA THR A 357 3.88 17.80 1.46
C THR A 357 4.17 18.31 2.86
N ARG A 358 5.01 19.35 3.01
CA ARG A 358 5.24 20.01 4.31
C ARG A 358 3.98 20.66 4.87
N ALA A 359 3.19 21.35 4.05
CA ALA A 359 1.94 21.96 4.46
C ALA A 359 0.89 20.90 4.86
N ALA A 360 0.79 19.81 4.10
CA ALA A 360 -0.14 18.71 4.41
C ALA A 360 0.19 18.01 5.74
N LEU A 361 1.48 17.83 6.06
CA LEU A 361 1.91 17.19 7.30
C LEU A 361 1.80 18.10 8.53
N SER A 362 1.71 19.42 8.36
CA SER A 362 1.57 20.37 9.49
C SER A 362 0.14 20.53 10.01
N GLY A 363 -0.86 19.98 9.31
CA GLY A 363 -2.29 20.18 9.61
C GLY A 363 -2.87 21.33 8.82
#